data_AF-A0A2N1M2E6-F1
#
_entry.id   AF-A0A2N1M2E6-F1
#
_cell.length_a   1.000
_cell.length_b   1.000
_cell.length_c   1.000
_cell.angle_alpha   90.00
_cell.angle_beta   90.00
_cell.angle_gamma   90.00
#
_symmetry.space_group_name_H-M   'P 1'
#
loop_
_entity.id
_entity.type
_entity.pdbx_description
1 polymer ?
#
loop_
_entity_poly.entity_id
_entity_poly.type
_entity_poly.pdbx_seq_one_letter_code
_entity_poly.pdbx_strand_id
1 'polypeptide(L)'
;MAILTALISAIHHIINKLSLKVTLFKVKAHSGDHYNDSADALAKAGRLILTPTTINHDHLPSQTLTLEWNEEIPLDKDVRKCVGTILNYKRIENHIQHPSLAFIKNATRNNLIDWSLLSKWFDFNGRND
;
A
#
# COMPACT_ATOMS: atom_id res chain seq x y z
N MET A 1 8.12 -10.12 22.07
CA MET A 1 7.75 -10.92 20.89
C MET A 1 7.44 -9.95 19.77
N ALA A 2 8.39 -9.71 18.86
CA ALA A 2 8.13 -8.85 17.71
C ALA A 2 7.10 -9.56 16.82
N ILE A 3 5.94 -8.96 16.61
CA ILE A 3 4.97 -9.47 15.63
C ILE A 3 5.63 -9.25 14.27
N LEU A 4 6.19 -10.32 13.69
CA LEU A 4 6.59 -10.34 12.30
C LEU A 4 5.30 -10.27 11.47
N THR A 5 5.08 -9.15 10.78
CA THR A 5 3.96 -8.99 9.86
C THR A 5 4.00 -10.11 8.80
N ALA A 6 2.84 -10.52 8.28
CA ALA A 6 2.73 -11.63 7.33
C ALA A 6 3.69 -11.52 6.13
N LEU A 7 3.95 -10.30 5.65
CA LEU A 7 4.93 -10.04 4.58
C LEU A 7 6.34 -10.53 4.92
N ILE A 8 6.82 -10.22 6.11
CA ILE A 8 8.18 -10.59 6.52
C ILE A 8 8.25 -12.10 6.76
N SER A 9 7.22 -12.69 7.33
CA SER A 9 7.09 -14.15 7.47
C SER A 9 7.11 -14.86 6.11
N ALA A 10 6.41 -14.33 5.11
CA ALA A 10 6.43 -14.84 3.75
C ALA A 10 7.82 -14.76 3.11
N ILE A 11 8.50 -13.62 3.25
CA ILE A 11 9.87 -13.43 2.74
C ILE A 11 10.83 -14.45 3.38
N HIS A 12 10.80 -14.60 4.71
CA HIS A 12 11.63 -15.58 5.41
C HIS A 12 11.31 -17.02 4.98
N HIS A 13 10.03 -17.35 4.81
CA HIS A 13 9.62 -18.66 4.35
C HIS A 13 10.22 -18.99 2.97
N ILE A 14 10.14 -18.05 2.02
CA ILE A 14 10.70 -18.21 0.67
C ILE A 14 12.22 -18.38 0.72
N ILE A 15 12.91 -17.51 1.48
CA ILE A 15 14.38 -17.56 1.61
C ILE A 15 14.82 -18.93 2.13
N ASN A 16 14.18 -19.42 3.20
CA ASN A 16 14.53 -20.70 3.81
C ASN A 16 14.18 -21.88 2.90
N LYS A 17 12.96 -21.89 2.32
CA LYS A 17 12.48 -22.97 1.45
C LYS A 17 13.32 -23.12 0.20
N LEU A 18 13.80 -22.01 -0.36
CA LEU A 18 14.63 -21.99 -1.57
C LEU A 18 16.13 -21.92 -1.25
N SER A 19 16.54 -21.95 0.02
CA SER A 19 17.94 -21.86 0.47
C SER A 19 18.70 -20.67 -0.13
N LEU A 20 18.05 -19.50 -0.19
CA LEU A 20 18.61 -18.31 -0.83
C LEU A 20 19.65 -17.62 0.07
N LYS A 21 20.78 -17.23 -0.51
CA LYS A 21 21.71 -16.28 0.11
C LYS A 21 21.33 -14.88 -0.36
N VAL A 22 20.83 -14.04 0.55
CA VAL A 22 20.33 -12.70 0.23
C VAL A 22 21.27 -11.63 0.78
N THR A 23 21.59 -10.65 -0.04
CA THR A 23 22.26 -9.41 0.35
C THR A 23 21.39 -8.22 -0.03
N LEU A 24 21.16 -7.32 0.91
CA LEU A 24 20.35 -6.11 0.69
C LEU A 24 21.26 -4.94 0.36
N PHE A 25 20.97 -4.26 -0.74
CA PHE A 25 21.66 -3.04 -1.16
C PHE A 25 20.66 -1.92 -1.36
N LYS A 26 20.93 -0.76 -0.76
CA LYS A 26 20.08 0.42 -0.91
C LYS A 26 20.56 1.25 -2.09
N VAL A 27 19.71 1.37 -3.11
CA VAL A 27 19.95 2.25 -4.26
C VAL A 27 19.37 3.64 -3.98
N LYS A 28 20.07 4.69 -4.39
CA LYS A 28 19.56 6.06 -4.30
C LYS A 28 18.45 6.25 -5.34
N ALA A 29 17.32 6.84 -4.95
CA ALA A 29 16.26 7.16 -5.89
C ALA A 29 16.77 8.07 -7.02
N HIS A 30 16.32 7.82 -8.25
CA HIS A 30 16.68 8.58 -9.45
C HIS A 30 18.20 8.69 -9.68
N SER A 31 18.97 7.67 -9.28
CA SER A 31 20.40 7.60 -9.59
C SER A 31 20.72 7.15 -11.02
N GLY A 32 19.70 6.81 -11.81
CA GLY A 32 19.86 6.24 -13.15
C GLY A 32 20.25 4.76 -13.15
N ASP A 33 19.96 4.02 -12.08
CA ASP A 33 20.17 2.57 -12.06
C ASP A 33 19.04 1.89 -12.88
N HIS A 34 19.43 1.24 -13.98
CA HIS A 34 18.49 0.67 -14.94
C HIS A 34 17.47 -0.29 -14.32
N TYR A 35 17.90 -1.15 -13.39
CA TYR A 35 17.02 -2.16 -12.79
C TYR A 35 16.11 -1.57 -11.73
N ASN A 36 16.60 -0.63 -10.93
CA ASN A 36 15.78 0.12 -9.99
C ASN A 36 14.72 0.96 -10.72
N ASP A 37 15.11 1.64 -11.81
CA ASP A 37 14.20 2.45 -12.61
C ASP A 37 13.14 1.58 -13.31
N SER A 38 13.53 0.39 -13.79
CA SER A 38 12.60 -0.61 -14.32
C SER A 38 11.62 -1.12 -13.26
N ALA A 39 12.10 -1.40 -12.04
CA ALA A 39 11.25 -1.84 -10.94
C ALA A 39 10.25 -0.75 -10.51
N ASP A 40 10.68 0.52 -10.46
CA ASP A 40 9.79 1.66 -10.19
C ASP A 40 8.73 1.83 -11.28
N ALA A 41 9.10 1.71 -12.56
CA ALA A 41 8.16 1.77 -13.67
C ALA A 41 7.12 0.62 -13.61
N LEU A 42 7.55 -0.60 -13.31
CA LEU A 42 6.66 -1.75 -13.13
C LEU A 42 5.74 -1.59 -11.91
N ALA A 43 6.25 -1.06 -10.79
CA ALA A 43 5.42 -0.78 -9.62
C ALA A 43 4.34 0.28 -9.92
N LYS A 44 4.70 1.33 -10.68
CA LYS A 44 3.77 2.37 -11.15
C LYS A 44 2.72 1.82 -12.11
N ALA A 45 3.07 0.87 -12.97
CA ALA A 45 2.11 0.19 -13.84
C ALA A 45 1.20 -0.76 -13.04
N GLY A 46 1.79 -1.52 -12.11
CA GLY A 46 1.09 -2.49 -11.28
C GLY A 46 -0.02 -1.88 -10.42
N ARG A 47 0.11 -0.61 -10.00
CA ARG A 47 -0.95 0.11 -9.26
C ARG A 47 -2.28 0.23 -10.02
N LEU A 48 -2.27 0.06 -11.34
CA LEU A 48 -3.46 0.14 -12.20
C LEU A 48 -4.14 -1.24 -12.36
N ILE A 49 -3.52 -2.31 -11.87
CA ILE A 49 -4.09 -3.66 -11.91
C ILE A 49 -5.16 -3.77 -10.83
N LEU A 50 -6.38 -4.14 -11.22
CA LEU A 50 -7.54 -4.22 -10.31
C LEU A 50 -7.43 -5.36 -9.29
N THR A 51 -6.77 -6.46 -9.67
CA THR A 51 -6.56 -7.61 -8.79
C THR A 51 -5.15 -7.53 -8.20
N PRO A 52 -5.00 -7.12 -6.93
CA PRO A 52 -3.70 -7.04 -6.31
C PRO A 52 -3.12 -8.44 -6.08
N THR A 53 -1.81 -8.56 -6.18
CA THR A 53 -1.11 -9.76 -5.69
C THR A 53 -1.17 -9.78 -4.17
N THR A 54 -1.79 -10.82 -3.61
CA THR A 54 -1.94 -11.00 -2.15
C THR A 54 -1.07 -12.13 -1.63
N ILE A 55 -0.74 -12.08 -0.33
CA ILE A 55 -0.05 -13.18 0.34
C ILE A 55 -1.10 -14.21 0.72
N ASN A 56 -0.86 -15.47 0.36
CA ASN A 56 -1.68 -16.57 0.85
C ASN A 56 -1.26 -16.91 2.28
N HIS A 57 -2.05 -16.44 3.25
CA HIS A 57 -1.75 -16.56 4.68
C HIS A 57 -1.83 -18.01 5.19
N ASP A 58 -2.66 -18.86 4.58
CA ASP A 58 -2.85 -20.25 5.01
C ASP A 58 -1.62 -21.13 4.76
N HIS A 59 -0.71 -20.65 3.90
CA HIS A 59 0.47 -21.39 3.49
C HIS A 59 1.75 -20.89 4.18
N LEU A 60 1.61 -20.06 5.22
CA LEU A 60 2.73 -19.58 6.03
C LEU A 60 2.92 -20.48 7.27
N PRO A 61 4.03 -21.25 7.37
CA PRO A 61 4.21 -22.21 8.47
C PRO A 61 4.26 -21.58 9.86
N SER A 62 4.66 -20.31 9.95
CA SER A 62 4.76 -19.56 11.20
C SER A 62 3.45 -18.89 11.63
N GLN A 63 2.39 -18.97 10.83
CA GLN A 63 1.13 -18.27 11.07
C GLN A 63 0.01 -19.29 11.29
N THR A 64 -0.35 -19.50 12.55
CA THR A 64 -1.39 -20.48 12.95
C THR A 64 -2.81 -19.95 12.75
N LEU A 65 -2.99 -18.63 12.83
CA LEU A 65 -4.28 -17.96 12.68
C LEU A 65 -4.10 -16.60 12.02
N THR A 66 -4.98 -16.31 11.07
CA THR A 66 -5.17 -14.97 10.50
C THR A 66 -6.56 -14.51 10.88
N LEU A 67 -6.64 -13.45 11.66
CA LEU A 67 -7.92 -12.79 11.89
C LEU A 67 -8.22 -11.91 10.68
N GLU A 68 -9.42 -11.99 10.15
CA GLU A 68 -9.84 -11.20 9.00
C GLU A 68 -11.02 -10.30 9.38
N TRP A 69 -10.98 -9.08 8.87
CA TRP A 69 -12.12 -8.18 8.92
C TRP A 69 -12.96 -8.38 7.65
N ASN A 70 -14.24 -8.73 7.83
CA ASN A 70 -15.19 -9.01 6.76
C ASN A 70 -14.68 -10.05 5.72
N GLU A 71 -13.87 -11.03 6.14
CA GLU A 71 -13.31 -12.06 5.22
C GLU A 71 -12.45 -11.49 4.08
N GLU A 72 -12.03 -10.22 4.18
CA GLU A 72 -11.32 -9.51 3.12
C GLU A 72 -9.97 -8.95 3.60
N ILE A 73 -9.92 -8.42 4.83
CA ILE A 73 -8.75 -7.67 5.30
C ILE A 73 -8.06 -8.44 6.43
N PRO A 74 -6.87 -9.01 6.20
CA PRO A 74 -6.11 -9.67 7.24
C PRO A 74 -5.62 -8.65 8.27
N LEU A 75 -5.84 -8.95 9.55
CA LEU A 75 -5.41 -8.15 10.69
C LEU A 75 -3.98 -8.56 11.10
N ASP A 76 -3.01 -8.28 10.24
CA ASP A 76 -1.62 -8.71 10.35
C ASP A 76 -0.70 -7.75 11.14
N LYS A 77 -1.29 -6.70 11.72
CA LYS A 77 -0.66 -5.66 12.55
C LYS A 77 -1.32 -5.62 13.92
N ASP A 78 -0.87 -4.69 14.77
CA ASP A 78 -1.57 -4.35 16.01
C ASP A 78 -3.07 -4.14 15.74
N VAL A 79 -3.91 -4.97 16.37
CA VAL A 79 -5.36 -5.04 16.12
C VAL A 79 -6.01 -3.68 16.36
N ARG A 80 -5.62 -2.95 17.42
CA ARG A 80 -6.18 -1.64 17.73
C ARG A 80 -5.85 -0.63 16.62
N LYS A 81 -4.61 -0.62 16.13
CA LYS A 81 -4.20 0.26 15.03
C LYS A 81 -4.93 -0.09 13.73
N CYS A 82 -5.08 -1.39 13.43
CA CYS A 82 -5.74 -1.85 12.22
C CYS A 82 -7.23 -1.46 12.23
N VAL A 83 -7.94 -1.81 13.31
CA VAL A 83 -9.36 -1.43 13.51
C VAL A 83 -9.53 0.09 13.50
N GLY A 84 -8.65 0.85 14.17
CA GLY A 84 -8.69 2.31 14.14
C GLY A 84 -8.55 2.88 12.73
N THR A 85 -7.70 2.27 11.90
CA THR A 85 -7.52 2.66 10.49
C THR A 85 -8.79 2.39 9.67
N ILE A 86 -9.39 1.19 9.82
CA ILE A 86 -10.65 0.81 9.16
C ILE A 86 -11.78 1.78 9.52
N LEU A 87 -11.90 2.12 10.81
CA LEU A 87 -12.91 3.08 11.28
C LEU A 87 -12.70 4.47 10.69
N ASN A 88 -11.45 4.92 10.57
CA ASN A 88 -11.14 6.20 9.95
C ASN A 88 -11.50 6.22 8.46
N TYR A 89 -11.20 5.15 7.71
CA TYR A 89 -11.64 5.03 6.32
C TYR A 89 -13.16 5.09 6.21
N LYS A 90 -13.89 4.37 7.07
CA LYS A 90 -15.37 4.42 7.09
C LYS A 90 -15.91 5.81 7.39
N ARG A 91 -15.27 6.57 8.30
CA ARG A 91 -15.65 7.97 8.59
C ARG A 91 -15.44 8.89 7.39
N ILE A 92 -14.27 8.80 6.76
CA ILE A 92 -13.95 9.60 5.56
C ILE A 92 -14.91 9.25 4.42
N GLU A 93 -15.16 7.96 4.22
CA GLU A 93 -16.11 7.44 3.23
C GLU A 93 -17.51 8.05 3.42
N ASN A 94 -18.06 7.96 4.63
CA ASN A 94 -19.37 8.53 4.96
C ASN A 94 -19.38 10.06 4.75
N HIS A 95 -18.29 10.74 5.10
CA HIS A 95 -18.18 12.18 4.92
C HIS A 95 -18.20 12.56 3.43
N ILE A 96 -17.36 11.93 2.60
CA ILE A 96 -17.23 12.19 1.16
C ILE A 96 -18.50 11.80 0.39
N GLN A 97 -19.29 10.86 0.89
CA GLN A 97 -20.57 10.49 0.29
C GLN A 97 -21.66 11.59 0.40
N HIS A 98 -21.46 12.62 1.23
CA HIS A 98 -22.44 13.70 1.37
C HIS A 98 -22.64 14.46 0.04
N PRO A 99 -23.88 14.77 -0.38
CA PRO A 99 -24.16 15.40 -1.69
C PRO A 99 -23.40 16.71 -1.94
N SER A 100 -23.20 17.54 -0.91
CA SER A 100 -22.43 18.78 -1.05
C SER A 100 -20.96 18.57 -1.43
N LEU A 101 -20.42 17.37 -1.20
CA LEU A 101 -19.06 16.98 -1.52
C LEU A 101 -18.99 16.11 -2.78
N ALA A 102 -20.08 15.99 -3.55
CA ALA A 102 -20.13 15.18 -4.76
C ALA A 102 -19.03 15.57 -5.76
N PHE A 103 -18.70 16.87 -5.87
CA PHE A 103 -17.61 17.34 -6.73
C PHE A 103 -16.23 16.84 -6.25
N ILE A 104 -15.98 16.85 -4.93
CA ILE A 104 -14.74 16.33 -4.33
C ILE A 104 -14.65 14.82 -4.54
N LYS A 105 -15.75 14.09 -4.27
CA LYS A 105 -15.84 12.66 -4.52
C LYS A 105 -15.50 12.32 -5.97
N ASN A 106 -16.05 13.08 -6.91
CA ASN A 106 -15.77 12.90 -8.32
C ASN A 106 -14.31 13.22 -8.68
N ALA A 107 -13.76 14.32 -8.17
CA ALA A 107 -12.40 14.75 -8.47
C ALA A 107 -11.31 13.85 -7.83
N THR A 108 -11.62 13.09 -6.78
CA THR A 108 -10.63 12.33 -5.99
C THR A 108 -10.81 10.83 -6.02
N ARG A 109 -12.02 10.32 -5.75
CA ARG A 109 -12.26 8.88 -5.60
C ARG A 109 -12.65 8.21 -6.90
N ASN A 110 -13.47 8.89 -7.70
CA ASN A 110 -13.96 8.35 -8.96
C ASN A 110 -12.91 8.49 -10.08
N ASN A 111 -11.92 9.35 -9.89
CA ASN A 111 -10.87 9.62 -10.86
C ASN A 111 -9.50 9.53 -10.17
N LEU A 112 -8.49 9.05 -10.90
CA LEU A 112 -7.12 9.10 -10.42
C LEU A 112 -6.69 10.55 -10.24
N ILE A 113 -6.14 10.88 -9.07
CA ILE A 113 -5.54 12.20 -8.83
C ILE A 113 -4.34 12.34 -9.76
N ASP A 114 -4.39 13.31 -10.67
CA ASP A 114 -3.24 13.70 -11.47
C ASP A 114 -2.27 14.52 -10.61
N TRP A 115 -1.37 13.81 -9.95
CA TRP A 115 -0.31 14.40 -9.13
C TRP A 115 0.61 15.32 -9.93
N SER A 116 0.76 15.12 -11.25
CA SER A 116 1.62 15.97 -12.08
C SER A 116 0.99 17.36 -12.27
N LEU A 117 -0.32 17.40 -12.51
CA LEU A 117 -1.08 18.64 -12.60
C LEU A 117 -1.18 19.31 -11.23
N LEU A 118 -1.41 18.52 -10.18
CA LEU A 118 -1.50 19.04 -8.81
C LEU A 118 -0.17 19.66 -8.35
N SER A 119 0.97 19.04 -8.69
CA SER A 119 2.30 19.62 -8.45
C SER A 119 2.44 20.96 -9.14
N LYS A 120 2.15 21.04 -10.45
CA LYS A 120 2.20 22.31 -11.20
C LYS A 120 1.29 23.38 -10.59
N TRP A 121 0.11 22.99 -10.09
CA TRP A 121 -0.80 23.90 -9.41
C TRP A 121 -0.22 24.40 -8.08
N PHE A 122 0.39 23.53 -7.27
CA PHE A 122 1.06 23.93 -6.03
C PHE A 122 2.29 24.81 -6.29
N ASP A 123 3.06 24.53 -7.34
CA ASP A 123 4.22 25.32 -7.72
C ASP A 123 3.80 26.71 -8.23
N PHE A 124 2.69 26.79 -8.98
CA PHE A 124 2.14 28.06 -9.47
C PHE A 124 1.44 28.88 -8.36
N ASN A 125 0.75 28.22 -7.44
CA ASN A 125 0.07 28.84 -6.30
C ASN A 125 0.91 28.73 -5.02
N GLY A 126 2.24 28.65 -5.15
CA GLY A 126 3.15 28.61 -4.03
C GLY A 126 2.78 29.71 -3.05
N ARG A 127 2.61 29.33 -1.78
CA ARG A 127 2.30 30.31 -0.73
C ARG A 127 3.39 31.37 -0.74
N ASN A 128 3.00 32.63 -0.92
CA ASN A 128 3.82 33.78 -0.58
C ASN A 128 3.90 33.85 0.95
N ASP A 129 4.66 32.93 1.56
CA ASP A 129 5.06 33.00 2.96
C ASP A 129 6.49 33.57 3.04
#